data_AF-A0A7L2KUF4-F1
#
_entry.id   AF-A0A7L2KUF4-F1
#
_cell.length_a   1.000
_cell.length_b   1.000
_cell.length_c   1.000
_cell.angle_alpha   90.00
_cell.angle_beta   90.00
_cell.angle_gamma   90.00
#
_symmetry.space_group_name_H-M   'P 1'
#
loop_
_entity.id
_entity.type
_entity.pdbx_description
1 polymer ?
#
loop_
_entity_poly.entity_id
_entity_poly.type
_entity_poly.pdbx_seq_one_letter_code
_entity_poly.pdbx_strand_id
1 'polypeptide(L)' 'KFNILLTTYEILLKDKSFLGGLNWVFIGVDEAHRLKNDDSLLYKTLIDFKSNHRLLITGTPLQNSLKELWSLLHFIMPEK' A
#
# COMPACT_ATOMS: atom_id res chain seq x y z
N LYS A 1 16.78 16.11 -5.28
CA LYS A 1 15.37 16.53 -5.13
C LYS A 1 14.55 15.74 -6.14
N PHE A 2 13.54 15.01 -5.69
CA PHE A 2 12.61 14.29 -6.55
C PHE A 2 11.19 14.59 -6.06
N ASN A 3 10.23 14.58 -6.99
CA ASN A 3 8.81 14.81 -6.66
C ASN A 3 8.01 13.50 -6.69
N ILE A 4 8.48 12.52 -7.46
CA ILE A 4 7.80 11.24 -7.69
C ILE A 4 8.85 10.14 -7.58
N LEU A 5 8.51 9.07 -6.87
CA LEU A 5 9.29 7.83 -6.82
C LEU A 5 8.43 6.71 -7.40
N LEU A 6 8.96 6.02 -8.41
CA LEU A 6 8.41 4.77 -8.91
C LEU A 6 9.30 3.63 -8.41
N THR A 7 8.69 2.63 -7.80
CA THR A 7 9.41 1.48 -7.24
C THR A 7 8.59 0.21 -7.43
N THR A 8 9.25 -0.95 -7.35
CA THR A 8 8.59 -2.24 -7.32
C THR A 8 8.35 -2.68 -5.87
N TYR A 9 7.43 -3.63 -5.67
CA TYR A 9 7.16 -4.17 -4.34
C TYR A 9 8.40 -4.79 -3.67
N GLU A 10 9.27 -5.42 -4.46
CA GLU A 10 10.49 -6.04 -3.97
C GLU A 10 11.48 -5.02 -3.42
N ILE A 11 11.70 -3.92 -4.15
CA ILE A 11 12.58 -2.83 -3.73
C ILE A 11 11.98 -2.12 -2.52
N LEU A 12 10.67 -1.89 -2.51
CA LEU A 12 9.98 -1.29 -1.36
C LEU A 12 10.20 -2.09 -0.08
N LEU A 13 10.09 -3.42 -0.16
CA LEU A 13 10.29 -4.31 0.98
C LEU A 13 11.76 -4.35 1.43
N LYS A 14 12.70 -4.32 0.49
CA LYS A 14 14.14 -4.32 0.75
C LYS A 14 14.58 -3.02 1.43
N ASP A 15 14.09 -1.89 0.95
CA ASP A 15 14.49 -0.55 1.39
C ASP A 15 13.45 0.13 2.29
N LYS A 16 12.59 -0.67 2.95
CA LYS A 16 11.48 -0.17 3.77
C LYS A 16 11.89 0.80 4.86
N SER A 17 13.06 0.61 5.47
CA SER A 17 13.56 1.50 6.53
C SER A 17 13.93 2.89 6.00
N PHE A 18 14.46 2.95 4.77
CA PHE A 18 14.78 4.21 4.12
C PHE A 18 13.50 4.91 3.64
N LEU A 19 12.63 4.17 2.96
CA LEU A 19 11.39 4.71 2.41
C LEU A 19 10.38 5.09 3.50
N GLY A 20 10.32 4.37 4.60
CA GLY A 20 9.44 4.67 5.74
C GLY A 20 9.86 5.91 6.54
N GLY A 21 11.14 6.31 6.47
CA GLY A 21 11.63 7.55 7.06
C GLY A 21 11.21 8.82 6.29
N LEU A 22 10.67 8.66 5.07
CA LEU A 22 10.19 9.76 4.26
C LEU A 22 8.73 10.09 4.60
N ASN A 23 8.42 11.39 4.66
CA ASN A 23 7.05 11.85 4.78
C ASN A 23 6.38 11.85 3.40
N TRP A 24 5.62 10.79 3.10
CA TRP A 24 4.87 10.71 1.86
C TRP A 24 3.62 11.58 1.94
N VAL A 25 3.37 12.38 0.89
CA VAL A 25 2.09 13.10 0.77
C VAL A 25 1.04 12.19 0.12
N PHE A 26 1.47 11.36 -0.83
CA PHE A 26 0.62 10.49 -1.63
C PHE A 26 1.30 9.14 -1.86
N ILE A 27 0.57 8.05 -1.68
CA ILE A 27 0.99 6.69 -2.05
C ILE A 27 0.00 6.13 -3.07
N GLY A 28 0.50 5.81 -4.26
CA GLY A 28 -0.26 5.11 -5.30
C GLY A 28 0.22 3.66 -5.40
N VAL A 29 -0.73 2.73 -5.40
CA VAL A 29 -0.46 1.30 -5.55
C VAL A 29 -1.20 0.80 -6.78
N ASP A 30 -0.45 0.29 -7.75
CA ASP A 30 -0.99 -0.33 -8.96
C ASP A 30 -1.12 -1.86 -8.80
N GLU A 31 -2.09 -2.48 -9.45
CA GLU A 31 -2.46 -3.88 -9.20
C GLU A 31 -2.63 -4.21 -7.70
N ALA A 32 -3.40 -3.35 -7.02
CA ALA A 32 -3.62 -3.38 -5.58
C ALA A 32 -4.21 -4.70 -5.03
N HIS A 33 -4.68 -5.59 -5.91
CA HIS A 33 -5.06 -6.96 -5.52
C HIS A 33 -3.90 -7.70 -4.79
N ARG A 34 -2.64 -7.29 -4.97
CA ARG A 34 -1.49 -7.81 -4.20
C ARG A 34 -1.56 -7.52 -2.69
N LEU A 35 -2.35 -6.54 -2.26
CA LEU A 35 -2.56 -6.13 -0.86
C LEU A 35 -3.73 -6.83 -0.17
N LYS A 36 -4.37 -7.81 -0.81
CA LYS A 36 -5.55 -8.49 -0.27
C LYS A 36 -5.32 -9.25 1.04
N ASN A 37 -4.06 -9.62 1.30
CA ASN A 37 -3.66 -10.32 2.52
C ASN A 37 -3.08 -9.33 3.54
N ASP A 38 -3.86 -9.05 4.58
CA ASP A 38 -3.52 -8.21 5.72
C ASP A 38 -2.32 -8.74 6.53
N ASP A 39 -2.05 -10.04 6.45
CA ASP A 39 -0.89 -10.64 7.08
C ASP A 39 0.42 -10.49 6.30
N SER A 40 0.33 -10.05 5.04
CA SER A 40 1.51 -9.92 4.18
C SER A 40 2.48 -8.85 4.69
N LEU A 41 3.78 -9.10 4.52
CA LEU A 41 4.82 -8.15 4.86
C LEU A 41 4.64 -6.83 4.09
N LEU A 42 4.20 -6.91 2.84
CA LEU A 42 3.93 -5.74 2.00
C LEU A 42 2.85 -4.84 2.60
N TYR A 43 1.73 -5.44 3.00
CA TYR A 43 0.62 -4.73 3.63
C TYR A 43 1.05 -4.03 4.93
N LYS A 44 1.69 -4.79 5.83
CA LYS A 44 2.18 -4.27 7.12
C LYS A 44 3.18 -3.13 6.93
N THR A 45 4.08 -3.24 5.96
CA THR A 45 5.06 -2.21 5.64
C THR A 45 4.41 -0.93 5.10
N LEU A 46 3.47 -1.06 4.16
CA LEU A 46 2.79 0.09 3.56
C LEU A 46 1.79 0.76 4.52
N ILE A 47 1.18 0.02 5.46
CA ILE A 47 0.37 0.62 6.52
C ILE A 47 1.22 1.53 7.41
N ASP A 48 2.43 1.08 7.77
CA ASP A 48 3.35 1.83 8.62
C ASP A 48 3.85 3.13 7.98
N PHE A 49 3.82 3.24 6.65
CA PHE A 49 4.23 4.45 5.95
C PHE A 49 3.22 5.59 6.17
N LYS A 50 3.70 6.69 6.75
CA LYS A 50 2.89 7.89 6.94
C LYS A 50 2.56 8.53 5.59
N SER A 51 1.27 8.68 5.31
CA SER A 51 0.77 9.33 4.10
C SER A 51 -0.59 10.01 4.33
N ASN A 52 -0.82 11.14 3.65
CA ASN A 52 -2.09 11.87 3.73
C ASN A 52 -3.14 11.30 2.78
N HIS A 53 -2.70 10.80 1.62
CA HIS A 53 -3.57 10.29 0.58
C HIS A 53 -3.05 8.95 0.06
N ARG A 54 -3.96 7.99 -0.12
CA ARG A 54 -3.68 6.66 -0.67
C ARG A 54 -4.61 6.39 -1.84
N LEU A 55 -4.06 5.91 -2.95
CA LEU A 55 -4.80 5.50 -4.14
C LEU A 55 -4.46 4.05 -4.46
N LEU A 56 -5.50 3.22 -4.59
CA LEU A 56 -5.38 1.85 -5.03
C LEU A 56 -6.00 1.74 -6.44
N ILE A 57 -5.22 1.23 -7.38
CA ILE A 57 -5.67 0.92 -8.74
C ILE A 57 -5.57 -0.59 -8.91
N THR A 58 -6.65 -1.23 -9.35
CA THR A 58 -6.63 -2.67 -9.68
C THR A 58 -7.62 -2.95 -10.79
N GLY A 59 -7.21 -3.70 -11.80
CA GLY A 59 -8.09 -4.18 -12.88
C GLY A 59 -8.93 -5.39 -12.48
N THR A 60 -8.64 -6.00 -11.33
CA THR A 60 -9.35 -7.18 -10.80
C THR A 60 -9.99 -6.80 -9.46
N PRO A 61 -11.18 -6.17 -9.47
CA PRO A 61 -11.70 -5.55 -8.27
C PRO A 61 -12.01 -6.55 -7.16
N LEU A 62 -12.43 -7.79 -7.47
CA LEU A 62 -12.85 -8.79 -6.47
C LEU A 62 -12.86 -10.21 -7.06
N GLN A 63 -11.97 -11.08 -6.60
CA GLN A 63 -12.15 -12.53 -6.65
C GLN A 63 -11.87 -13.10 -5.24
N ASN A 64 -12.90 -13.10 -4.38
CA ASN A 64 -13.26 -14.19 -3.43
C ASN A 64 -13.47 -13.97 -1.90
N SER A 65 -13.43 -12.79 -1.26
CA SER A 65 -14.06 -12.66 0.10
C SER A 65 -14.26 -11.23 0.61
N LEU A 66 -15.22 -11.05 1.54
CA LEU A 66 -15.39 -9.82 2.34
C LEU A 66 -14.09 -9.41 3.07
N LYS A 67 -13.24 -10.39 3.42
CA LYS A 67 -11.95 -10.14 4.07
C LYS A 67 -11.01 -9.34 3.15
N GLU A 68 -10.93 -9.71 1.87
CA GLU A 68 -10.07 -9.00 0.91
C GLU A 68 -10.54 -7.55 0.70
N LEU A 69 -11.85 -7.33 0.59
CA LEU A 69 -12.43 -5.98 0.49
C LEU A 69 -12.14 -5.15 1.75
N TRP A 70 -12.30 -5.76 2.93
CA TRP A 70 -12.01 -5.11 4.20
C TRP A 70 -10.54 -4.70 4.32
N SER A 71 -9.60 -5.57 3.92
CA SER A 71 -8.17 -5.24 3.90
C SER A 71 -7.87 -4.04 3.00
N LEU A 72 -8.47 -3.95 1.81
CA LEU A 72 -8.26 -2.81 0.90
C LEU A 72 -8.88 -1.52 1.44
N LEU A 73 -10.07 -1.59 2.05
CA LEU A 73 -10.72 -0.45 2.68
C LEU A 73 -9.92 0.07 3.88
N HIS A 74 -9.50 -0.83 4.77
CA HIS A 74 -8.68 -0.49 5.93
C HIS A 74 -7.33 0.11 5.51
N PHE A 75 -6.76 -0.35 4.39
CA PHE A 75 -5.55 0.25 3.84
C PHE A 75 -5.74 1.72 3.42
N ILE A 76 -6.86 2.06 2.79
CA ILE A 76 -7.15 3.44 2.35
C ILE A 76 -7.53 4.30 3.57
N MET A 77 -8.19 3.72 4.56
CA MET A 77 -8.70 4.40 5.75
C MET A 77 -8.34 3.63 7.04
N PRO A 78 -7.09 3.76 7.54
CA PRO A 78 -6.64 3.01 8.72
C PRO A 78 -7.29 3.46 10.05
N GLU A 79 -7.90 4.65 10.11
CA GLU A 79 -8.48 5.22 11.34
C GLU A 79 -9.99 4.97 11.52
N LYS A 80 -10.61 4.07 10.76
CA LYS A 80 -12.02 3.68 10.92
C LYS A 80 -12.22 2.18 11.03
#